data_AF-A0A0K0X2M3-F1
#
_entry.id   AF-A0A0K0X2M3-F1
#
_cell.length_a   1.000
_cell.length_b   1.000
_cell.length_c   1.000
_cell.angle_alpha   90.00
_cell.angle_beta   90.00
_cell.angle_gamma   90.00
#
_symmetry.space_group_name_H-M   'P 1'
#
loop_
_entity.id
_entity.type
_entity.pdbx_description
1 polymer ?
#
loop_
_entity_poly.entity_id
_entity_poly.type
_entity_poly.pdbx_seq_one_letter_code
_entity_poly.pdbx_strand_id
1 'polypeptide(L)'
;MGTFVISGGTDGIGKTIAANRLRLGHEVVVIGRNAAKGQEFLDSAADIGAAGRAHFVLADLSLVSQTRRAIDEISNRVSKIDGLVLCARHYRTTRAVTGEGVEHTFALYYLSRFLFSYRMVGLLDAAAAPVIVNVSGPGSGSDSIRWDDLGGDRDYDPQRILAQGGQLNDLLGVGFARRRVSPKVRYVLVHPGVVNTGFSGEYDAATAAEIEKIRATARPVEDAIVPIVDILDHPPTEPLTAVVQGRTIDVHGPAFDAALADRLYAETTTLLGSLASAAMGVSPDRLRQVLDAPVFGTVATVDPDGGPHQSVVWVGRDGDDVLFAVATGSRKERNLRRDPRVSVLLSPPDEPYTYAAIYGTATLHSEGGHQLRDALAVKYTGKTYAEGNADAAARYGNVEMTVVRVTAERIVGRL
;
A
#
# COMPACT_ATOMS: atom_id res chain seq x y z
N MET A 1 26.75 -17.20 1.56
CA MET A 1 25.61 -16.63 0.83
C MET A 1 24.64 -16.06 1.84
N GLY A 2 24.29 -14.77 1.72
CA GLY A 2 23.31 -14.10 2.58
C GLY A 2 22.03 -13.76 1.82
N THR A 3 20.99 -13.39 2.57
CA THR A 3 19.67 -13.01 2.06
C THR A 3 19.36 -11.57 2.45
N PHE A 4 19.04 -10.73 1.46
CA PHE A 4 18.79 -9.31 1.65
C PHE A 4 17.38 -8.93 1.21
N VAL A 5 16.67 -8.16 2.03
CA VAL A 5 15.33 -7.63 1.72
C VAL A 5 15.43 -6.12 1.60
N ILE A 6 14.96 -5.55 0.48
CA ILE A 6 15.15 -4.13 0.15
C ILE A 6 13.80 -3.50 -0.21
N SER A 7 13.30 -2.61 0.66
CA SER A 7 12.13 -1.78 0.32
C SER A 7 12.54 -0.63 -0.60
N GLY A 8 11.78 -0.39 -1.68
CA GLY A 8 12.15 0.57 -2.70
C GLY A 8 13.30 0.07 -3.59
N GLY A 9 13.44 -1.24 -3.77
CA GLY A 9 14.56 -1.86 -4.50
C GLY A 9 14.47 -1.79 -6.03
N THR A 10 13.45 -1.15 -6.59
CA THR A 10 13.24 -1.05 -8.05
C THR A 10 13.76 0.25 -8.67
N ASP A 11 14.24 1.19 -7.86
CA ASP A 11 14.80 2.46 -8.33
C ASP A 11 15.94 2.97 -7.43
N GLY A 12 16.72 3.91 -7.94
CA GLY A 12 17.76 4.64 -7.21
C GLY A 12 18.67 3.79 -6.33
N ILE A 13 18.89 4.27 -5.09
CA ILE A 13 19.76 3.64 -4.08
C ILE A 13 19.40 2.16 -3.88
N GLY A 14 18.10 1.85 -3.71
CA GLY A 14 17.64 0.49 -3.47
C GLY A 14 17.97 -0.46 -4.62
N LYS A 15 17.77 -0.03 -5.87
CA LYS A 15 18.12 -0.81 -7.07
C LYS A 15 19.62 -1.06 -7.17
N THR A 16 20.44 -0.05 -6.89
CA THR A 16 21.91 -0.19 -6.95
C THR A 16 22.42 -1.14 -5.86
N ILE A 17 21.86 -1.08 -4.65
CA ILE A 17 22.17 -2.06 -3.58
C ILE A 17 21.75 -3.47 -4.01
N ALA A 18 20.53 -3.65 -4.53
CA ALA A 18 20.03 -4.95 -4.97
C ALA A 18 20.95 -5.59 -6.02
N ALA A 19 21.33 -4.81 -7.04
CA ALA A 19 22.25 -5.26 -8.09
C ALA A 19 23.65 -5.59 -7.55
N ASN A 20 24.17 -4.80 -6.61
CA ASN A 20 25.44 -5.09 -5.95
C ASN A 20 25.40 -6.44 -5.18
N ARG A 21 24.36 -6.65 -4.36
CA ARG A 21 24.20 -7.89 -3.58
C ARG A 21 24.04 -9.12 -4.48
N LEU A 22 23.27 -9.02 -5.57
CA LEU A 22 23.12 -10.13 -6.53
C LEU A 22 24.44 -10.53 -7.20
N ARG A 23 25.28 -9.54 -7.59
CA ARG A 23 26.60 -9.77 -8.20
C ARG A 23 27.59 -10.45 -7.24
N LEU A 24 27.45 -10.20 -5.94
CA LEU A 24 28.23 -10.89 -4.89
C LEU A 24 27.69 -12.29 -4.55
N GLY A 25 26.69 -12.79 -5.30
CA GLY A 25 26.16 -14.13 -5.14
C GLY A 25 25.13 -14.28 -4.02
N HIS A 26 24.57 -13.18 -3.51
CA HIS A 26 23.53 -13.20 -2.49
C HIS A 26 22.13 -13.44 -3.07
N GLU A 27 21.20 -13.81 -2.21
CA GLU A 27 19.76 -13.81 -2.49
C GLU A 27 19.18 -12.44 -2.15
N VAL A 28 18.33 -11.91 -3.03
CA VAL A 28 17.77 -10.57 -2.88
C VAL A 28 16.27 -10.57 -3.17
N VAL A 29 15.50 -10.04 -2.22
CA VAL A 29 14.09 -9.72 -2.38
C VAL A 29 13.91 -8.21 -2.43
N VAL A 30 13.42 -7.68 -3.55
CA VAL A 30 13.08 -6.26 -3.67
C VAL A 30 11.57 -6.06 -3.60
N ILE A 31 11.16 -4.98 -2.91
CA ILE A 31 9.76 -4.59 -2.76
C ILE A 31 9.54 -3.28 -3.51
N GLY A 32 8.49 -3.22 -4.32
CA GLY A 32 8.14 -2.00 -5.07
C GLY A 32 6.71 -2.03 -5.58
N ARG A 33 6.17 -0.84 -5.90
CA ARG A 33 4.77 -0.67 -6.31
C ARG A 33 4.51 -0.78 -7.82
N ASN A 34 5.57 -0.84 -8.64
CA ASN A 34 5.46 -0.84 -10.09
C ASN A 34 5.88 -2.20 -10.65
N ALA A 35 4.93 -2.92 -11.23
CA ALA A 35 5.15 -4.26 -11.77
C ALA A 35 6.16 -4.28 -12.93
N ALA A 36 6.13 -3.27 -13.82
CA ALA A 36 7.08 -3.18 -14.94
C ALA A 36 8.52 -2.99 -14.46
N LYS A 37 8.75 -2.06 -13.52
CA LYS A 37 10.09 -1.90 -12.90
C LYS A 37 10.54 -3.13 -12.12
N GLY A 38 9.59 -3.86 -11.52
CA GLY A 38 9.87 -5.15 -10.89
C GLY A 38 10.33 -6.20 -11.90
N GLN A 39 9.67 -6.27 -13.07
CA GLN A 39 10.07 -7.17 -14.15
C GLN A 39 11.45 -6.80 -14.70
N GLU A 40 11.73 -5.51 -14.94
CA GLU A 40 13.05 -5.03 -15.36
C GLU A 40 14.17 -5.46 -14.38
N PHE A 41 13.89 -5.46 -13.07
CA PHE A 41 14.83 -5.94 -12.07
C PHE A 41 15.10 -7.45 -12.22
N LEU A 42 14.06 -8.25 -12.43
CA LEU A 42 14.19 -9.70 -12.62
C LEU A 42 14.95 -10.03 -13.91
N ASP A 43 14.66 -9.33 -14.99
CA ASP A 43 15.35 -9.49 -16.28
C ASP A 43 16.84 -9.14 -16.14
N SER A 44 17.15 -8.00 -15.51
CA SER A 44 18.53 -7.59 -15.24
C SER A 44 19.28 -8.60 -14.35
N ALA A 45 18.57 -9.29 -13.44
CA ALA A 45 19.15 -10.35 -12.63
C ALA A 45 19.40 -11.62 -13.44
N ALA A 46 18.52 -11.95 -14.40
CA ALA A 46 18.70 -13.08 -15.29
C ALA A 46 19.93 -12.91 -16.20
N ASP A 47 20.16 -11.70 -16.71
CA ASP A 47 21.30 -11.36 -17.57
C ASP A 47 22.66 -11.61 -16.90
N ILE A 48 22.73 -11.50 -15.57
CA ILE A 48 23.93 -11.76 -14.78
C ILE A 48 23.95 -13.17 -14.14
N GLY A 49 23.05 -14.07 -14.58
CA GLY A 49 22.96 -15.44 -14.07
C GLY A 49 22.43 -15.55 -12.63
N ALA A 50 21.64 -14.57 -12.17
CA ALA A 50 21.11 -14.49 -10.81
C ALA A 50 19.59 -14.71 -10.71
N ALA A 51 18.92 -15.18 -11.77
CA ALA A 51 17.46 -15.41 -11.80
C ALA A 51 16.95 -16.25 -10.61
N GLY A 52 17.67 -17.30 -10.22
CA GLY A 52 17.28 -18.17 -9.09
C GLY A 52 17.42 -17.55 -7.70
N ARG A 53 17.99 -16.34 -7.60
CA ARG A 53 18.29 -15.64 -6.33
C ARG A 53 17.70 -14.22 -6.29
N ALA A 54 16.94 -13.82 -7.31
CA ALA A 54 16.32 -12.51 -7.41
C ALA A 54 14.80 -12.65 -7.33
N HIS A 55 14.19 -11.90 -6.41
CA HIS A 55 12.75 -11.98 -6.14
C HIS A 55 12.16 -10.58 -6.06
N PHE A 56 10.95 -10.43 -6.61
CA PHE A 56 10.20 -9.18 -6.57
C PHE A 56 8.87 -9.39 -5.86
N VAL A 57 8.57 -8.53 -4.90
CA VAL A 57 7.29 -8.46 -4.20
C VAL A 57 6.61 -7.15 -4.61
N LEU A 58 5.54 -7.25 -5.41
CA LEU A 58 4.74 -6.10 -5.82
C LEU A 58 3.91 -5.63 -4.62
N ALA A 59 4.17 -4.46 -4.06
CA ALA A 59 3.40 -3.89 -2.95
C ALA A 59 3.47 -2.36 -2.92
N ASP A 60 2.33 -1.71 -2.65
CA ASP A 60 2.29 -0.30 -2.28
C ASP A 60 2.45 -0.15 -0.76
N LEU A 61 3.66 0.21 -0.33
CA LEU A 61 3.99 0.34 1.09
C LEU A 61 3.38 1.59 1.76
N SER A 62 2.66 2.44 1.02
CA SER A 62 1.78 3.46 1.63
C SER A 62 0.52 2.86 2.25
N LEU A 63 0.23 1.58 2.00
CA LEU A 63 -0.85 0.82 2.63
C LEU A 63 -0.28 -0.16 3.66
N VAL A 64 -0.77 -0.08 4.90
CA VAL A 64 -0.45 -0.99 6.00
C VAL A 64 -0.84 -2.43 5.64
N SER A 65 -1.99 -2.63 4.99
CA SER A 65 -2.43 -3.92 4.49
C SER A 65 -1.45 -4.57 3.51
N GLN A 66 -0.95 -3.79 2.54
CA GLN A 66 0.03 -4.26 1.57
C GLN A 66 1.40 -4.52 2.20
N THR A 67 1.78 -3.72 3.20
CA THR A 67 2.99 -3.98 4.00
C THR A 67 2.90 -5.31 4.73
N ARG A 68 1.78 -5.59 5.41
CA ARG A 68 1.55 -6.88 6.10
C ARG A 68 1.60 -8.05 5.12
N ARG A 69 0.91 -7.95 3.98
CA ARG A 69 0.95 -8.97 2.92
C ARG A 69 2.36 -9.21 2.40
N ALA A 70 3.13 -8.15 2.14
CA ALA A 70 4.51 -8.27 1.70
C ALA A 70 5.39 -8.98 2.74
N ILE A 71 5.22 -8.68 4.03
CA ILE A 71 5.90 -9.39 5.12
C ILE A 71 5.57 -10.89 5.09
N ASP A 72 4.30 -11.26 4.95
CA ASP A 72 3.86 -12.66 4.93
C ASP A 72 4.43 -13.40 3.69
N GLU A 73 4.38 -12.75 2.52
CA GLU A 73 4.94 -13.30 1.28
C GLU A 73 6.45 -13.55 1.39
N ILE A 74 7.20 -12.60 1.96
CA ILE A 74 8.64 -12.73 2.18
C ILE A 74 8.94 -13.83 3.20
N SER A 75 8.17 -13.89 4.29
CA SER A 75 8.35 -14.88 5.36
C SER A 75 8.09 -16.31 4.88
N ASN A 76 7.21 -16.49 3.90
CA ASN A 76 6.99 -17.79 3.26
C ASN A 76 8.06 -18.16 2.23
N ARG A 77 8.90 -17.19 1.82
CA ARG A 77 9.89 -17.38 0.76
C ARG A 77 11.29 -17.66 1.29
N VAL A 78 11.71 -16.93 2.31
CA VAL A 78 13.08 -17.01 2.84
C VAL A 78 13.08 -17.52 4.27
N SER A 79 14.11 -18.25 4.65
CA SER A 79 14.25 -18.82 6.00
C SER A 79 15.04 -17.91 6.97
N LYS A 80 15.72 -16.90 6.44
CA LYS A 80 16.48 -15.90 7.23
C LYS A 80 16.66 -14.61 6.44
N ILE A 81 16.99 -13.53 7.13
CA ILE A 81 17.38 -12.24 6.54
C ILE A 81 18.70 -11.79 7.19
N ASP A 82 19.76 -11.69 6.40
CA ASP A 82 21.06 -11.19 6.87
C ASP A 82 21.09 -9.64 6.84
N GLY A 83 20.36 -9.01 5.91
CA GLY A 83 20.23 -7.55 5.85
C GLY A 83 18.85 -7.07 5.39
N LEU A 84 18.24 -6.18 6.17
CA LEU A 84 16.98 -5.50 5.82
C LEU A 84 17.25 -4.03 5.52
N VAL A 85 17.03 -3.60 4.27
CA VAL A 85 17.26 -2.22 3.82
C VAL A 85 15.93 -1.48 3.65
N LEU A 86 15.74 -0.45 4.45
CA LEU A 86 14.54 0.39 4.48
C LEU A 86 14.80 1.69 3.72
N CYS A 87 14.63 1.66 2.38
CA CYS A 87 14.96 2.79 1.49
C CYS A 87 13.72 3.45 0.86
N ALA A 88 12.55 2.81 0.92
CA ALA A 88 11.34 3.35 0.31
C ALA A 88 11.00 4.74 0.89
N ARG A 89 10.86 5.73 0.01
CA ARG A 89 10.50 7.12 0.30
C ARG A 89 9.89 7.75 -0.95
N HIS A 90 8.89 8.61 -0.77
CA HIS A 90 8.28 9.37 -1.86
C HIS A 90 7.84 10.73 -1.34
N TYR A 91 8.27 11.80 -1.99
CA TYR A 91 7.85 13.16 -1.68
C TYR A 91 6.50 13.46 -2.32
N ARG A 92 5.61 14.20 -1.65
CA ARG A 92 4.38 14.71 -2.27
C ARG A 92 4.17 16.16 -1.89
N THR A 93 4.09 17.04 -2.89
CA THR A 93 3.70 18.44 -2.68
C THR A 93 2.29 18.55 -2.09
N THR A 94 1.38 17.69 -2.56
CA THR A 94 0.00 17.65 -2.07
C THR A 94 -0.14 16.60 -0.98
N ARG A 95 -0.99 16.84 0.02
CA ARG A 95 -1.37 15.80 0.98
C ARG A 95 -2.14 14.68 0.27
N ALA A 96 -1.86 13.42 0.59
CA ALA A 96 -2.75 12.31 0.25
C ALA A 96 -3.04 11.47 1.49
N VAL A 97 -4.30 11.12 1.65
CA VAL A 97 -4.75 10.12 2.60
C VAL A 97 -5.06 8.85 1.82
N THR A 98 -4.53 7.73 2.29
CA THR A 98 -4.74 6.43 1.64
C THR A 98 -6.15 5.90 1.91
N GLY A 99 -6.55 4.82 1.23
CA GLY A 99 -7.82 4.15 1.49
C GLY A 99 -7.98 3.64 2.93
N GLU A 100 -6.90 3.57 3.71
CA GLU A 100 -6.90 3.17 5.12
C GLU A 100 -7.01 4.37 6.08
N GLY A 101 -7.25 5.58 5.57
CA GLY A 101 -7.40 6.79 6.39
C GLY A 101 -6.09 7.33 6.97
N VAL A 102 -4.94 6.90 6.45
CA VAL A 102 -3.61 7.30 6.92
C VAL A 102 -2.94 8.19 5.88
N GLU A 103 -2.21 9.24 6.29
CA GLU A 103 -1.43 10.04 5.35
C GLU A 103 -0.33 9.18 4.67
N HIS A 104 -0.21 9.33 3.36
CA HIS A 104 0.63 8.50 2.49
C HIS A 104 2.10 8.47 2.91
N THR A 105 2.72 9.62 3.17
CA THR A 105 4.14 9.74 3.56
C THR A 105 4.38 9.12 4.92
N PHE A 106 3.51 9.37 5.90
CA PHE A 106 3.57 8.76 7.22
C PHE A 106 3.44 7.24 7.15
N ALA A 107 2.52 6.72 6.33
CA ALA A 107 2.37 5.29 6.12
C ALA A 107 3.62 4.67 5.45
N LEU A 108 4.08 5.26 4.34
CA LEU A 108 5.21 4.76 3.57
C LEU A 108 6.55 4.89 4.30
N TYR A 109 6.85 6.08 4.81
CA TYR A 109 8.17 6.46 5.32
C TYR A 109 8.37 6.11 6.80
N TYR A 110 7.29 5.85 7.54
CA TYR A 110 7.37 5.46 8.94
C TYR A 110 6.66 4.13 9.27
N LEU A 111 5.33 4.02 9.05
CA LEU A 111 4.59 2.82 9.49
C LEU A 111 5.08 1.53 8.81
N SER A 112 5.41 1.59 7.52
CA SER A 112 5.93 0.43 6.79
C SER A 112 7.23 -0.09 7.42
N ARG A 113 8.12 0.83 7.82
CA ARG A 113 9.42 0.56 8.41
C ARG A 113 9.32 0.02 9.82
N PHE A 114 8.40 0.57 10.61
CA PHE A 114 8.02 0.00 11.90
C PHE A 114 7.61 -1.47 11.73
N LEU A 115 6.67 -1.74 10.82
CA LEU A 115 6.18 -3.10 10.59
C LEU A 115 7.27 -4.05 10.13
N PHE A 116 8.06 -3.69 9.12
CA PHE A 116 9.18 -4.54 8.66
C PHE A 116 10.18 -4.81 9.79
N SER A 117 10.55 -3.78 10.55
CA SER A 117 11.55 -3.90 11.61
C SER A 117 11.11 -4.87 12.71
N TYR A 118 9.87 -4.76 13.21
CA TYR A 118 9.38 -5.61 14.31
C TYR A 118 8.82 -6.97 13.87
N ARG A 119 8.23 -7.09 12.67
CA ARG A 119 7.58 -8.34 12.23
C ARG A 119 8.53 -9.32 11.58
N MET A 120 9.68 -8.85 11.07
CA MET A 120 10.70 -9.72 10.48
C MET A 120 11.78 -10.17 11.48
N VAL A 121 11.65 -9.81 12.77
CA VAL A 121 12.66 -10.15 13.81
C VAL A 121 12.99 -11.64 13.84
N GLY A 122 12.00 -12.52 13.69
CA GLY A 122 12.25 -13.97 13.66
C GLY A 122 13.16 -14.41 12.51
N LEU A 123 13.01 -13.83 11.32
CA LEU A 123 13.87 -14.11 10.16
C LEU A 123 15.26 -13.49 10.33
N LEU A 124 15.33 -12.30 10.93
CA LEU A 124 16.59 -11.63 11.23
C LEU A 124 17.39 -12.45 12.28
N ASP A 125 16.75 -12.93 13.34
CA ASP A 125 17.39 -13.72 14.41
C ASP A 125 17.96 -15.05 13.94
N ALA A 126 17.46 -15.59 12.82
CA ALA A 126 18.00 -16.77 12.17
C ALA A 126 19.37 -16.52 11.49
N ALA A 127 19.73 -15.26 11.23
CA ALA A 127 21.05 -14.90 10.72
C ALA A 127 22.10 -14.83 11.85
N ALA A 128 23.38 -14.90 11.46
CA ALA A 128 24.49 -14.83 12.40
C ALA A 128 24.73 -13.40 12.92
N ALA A 129 24.70 -12.42 12.02
CA ALA A 129 24.90 -11.00 12.31
C ALA A 129 23.90 -10.14 11.52
N PRO A 130 22.59 -10.22 11.83
CA PRO A 130 21.56 -9.46 11.11
C PRO A 130 21.69 -7.96 11.34
N VAL A 131 21.46 -7.19 10.28
CA VAL A 131 21.44 -5.73 10.33
C VAL A 131 20.20 -5.15 9.65
N ILE A 132 19.60 -4.14 10.26
CA ILE A 132 18.60 -3.28 9.64
C ILE A 132 19.29 -1.97 9.27
N VAL A 133 19.28 -1.62 7.99
CA VAL A 133 19.75 -0.33 7.49
C VAL A 133 18.55 0.53 7.12
N ASN A 134 18.28 1.56 7.91
CA ASN A 134 17.18 2.50 7.70
C ASN A 134 17.67 3.81 7.10
N VAL A 135 17.27 4.10 5.85
CA VAL A 135 17.65 5.31 5.14
C VAL A 135 16.63 6.41 5.46
N SER A 136 16.98 7.25 6.44
CA SER A 136 16.02 8.20 7.06
C SER A 136 16.54 9.61 7.35
N GLY A 137 17.84 9.88 7.24
CA GLY A 137 18.39 11.19 7.52
C GLY A 137 18.47 11.57 9.01
N PRO A 138 19.25 10.85 9.83
CA PRO A 138 19.20 11.00 11.29
C PRO A 138 19.82 12.29 11.83
N GLY A 139 19.39 12.68 13.03
CA GLY A 139 20.04 13.71 13.85
C GLY A 139 19.47 15.12 13.72
N SER A 140 18.26 15.28 13.16
CA SER A 140 17.63 16.60 12.97
C SER A 140 16.91 17.16 14.22
N GLY A 141 16.96 16.45 15.36
CA GLY A 141 16.24 16.80 16.60
C GLY A 141 14.80 16.29 16.61
N SER A 142 14.12 16.27 17.76
CA SER A 142 12.72 15.77 17.88
C SER A 142 11.71 16.84 18.30
N ASP A 143 12.17 18.07 18.54
CA ASP A 143 11.36 19.15 19.14
C ASP A 143 10.22 19.64 18.24
N SER A 144 10.29 19.36 16.93
CA SER A 144 9.29 19.79 15.95
C SER A 144 8.21 18.73 15.65
N ILE A 145 8.23 17.57 16.31
CA ILE A 145 7.23 16.51 16.08
C ILE A 145 5.85 17.01 16.56
N ARG A 146 4.89 17.06 15.64
CA ARG A 146 3.48 17.35 15.92
C ARG A 146 2.75 16.06 16.29
N TRP A 147 2.83 15.69 17.57
CA TRP A 147 2.28 14.43 18.07
C TRP A 147 0.77 14.25 17.85
N ASP A 148 0.01 15.35 17.87
CA ASP A 148 -1.43 15.35 17.60
C ASP A 148 -1.75 15.42 16.10
N ASP A 149 -0.73 15.45 15.23
CA ASP A 149 -0.90 15.63 13.79
C ASP A 149 0.28 15.05 12.98
N LEU A 150 0.54 13.76 13.18
CA LEU A 150 1.66 13.06 12.53
C LEU A 150 1.53 13.02 10.99
N GLY A 151 0.32 13.16 10.46
CA GLY A 151 -0.01 13.16 9.03
C GLY A 151 -0.38 14.52 8.44
N GLY A 152 -0.15 15.64 9.15
CA GLY A 152 -0.33 17.00 8.62
C GLY A 152 -1.74 17.34 8.13
N ASP A 153 -2.78 16.99 8.88
CA ASP A 153 -4.18 17.24 8.57
C ASP A 153 -4.55 18.73 8.61
N ARG A 154 -3.96 19.51 9.53
CA ARG A 154 -4.35 20.92 9.76
C ARG A 154 -3.62 21.93 8.88
N ASP A 155 -2.32 21.73 8.70
CA ASP A 155 -1.41 22.64 7.98
C ASP A 155 -0.32 21.80 7.32
N TYR A 156 -0.70 21.17 6.20
CA TYR A 156 0.19 20.30 5.44
C TYR A 156 1.31 21.11 4.82
N ASP A 157 2.53 20.85 5.28
CA ASP A 157 3.76 21.32 4.65
C ASP A 157 4.59 20.09 4.27
N PRO A 158 4.89 19.87 2.98
CA PRO A 158 5.53 18.64 2.52
C PRO A 158 6.96 18.49 3.02
N GLN A 159 7.69 19.59 3.25
CA GLN A 159 9.04 19.54 3.80
C GLN A 159 9.01 19.17 5.29
N ARG A 160 8.07 19.73 6.04
CA ARG A 160 7.83 19.42 7.45
C ARG A 160 7.43 17.97 7.64
N ILE A 161 6.52 17.44 6.81
CA ILE A 161 6.10 16.03 6.91
C ILE A 161 7.26 15.09 6.61
N LEU A 162 8.10 15.42 5.63
CA LEU A 162 9.31 14.65 5.35
C LEU A 162 10.32 14.71 6.49
N ALA A 163 10.57 15.91 7.04
CA ALA A 163 11.48 16.13 8.16
C ALA A 163 10.99 15.36 9.40
N GLN A 164 9.72 15.53 9.77
CA GLN A 164 9.07 14.79 10.85
C GLN A 164 9.20 13.28 10.63
N GLY A 165 8.98 12.78 9.42
CA GLY A 165 9.21 11.38 9.10
C GLY A 165 10.64 10.91 9.40
N GLY A 166 11.66 11.73 9.16
CA GLY A 166 13.04 11.44 9.56
C GLY A 166 13.19 11.33 11.08
N GLN A 167 12.62 12.27 11.82
CA GLN A 167 12.63 12.28 13.30
C GLN A 167 11.93 11.03 13.88
N LEU A 168 10.80 10.62 13.29
CA LEU A 168 10.11 9.40 13.69
C LEU A 168 10.94 8.13 13.41
N ASN A 169 11.78 8.14 12.38
CA ASN A 169 12.70 7.02 12.10
C ASN A 169 13.86 6.98 13.11
N ASP A 170 14.34 8.13 13.59
CA ASP A 170 15.34 8.18 14.68
C ASP A 170 14.75 7.55 15.94
N LEU A 171 13.54 7.97 16.33
CA LEU A 171 12.80 7.39 17.45
C LEU A 171 12.47 5.91 17.25
N LEU A 172 12.21 5.46 16.01
CA LEU A 172 12.04 4.03 15.70
C LEU A 172 13.31 3.23 16.01
N GLY A 173 14.49 3.73 15.58
CA GLY A 173 15.77 3.08 15.87
C GLY A 173 16.06 2.98 17.37
N VAL A 174 15.81 4.06 18.10
CA VAL A 174 15.91 4.11 19.58
C VAL A 174 14.96 3.09 20.21
N GLY A 175 13.68 3.13 19.83
CA GLY A 175 12.65 2.25 20.37
C GLY A 175 12.96 0.77 20.13
N PHE A 176 13.46 0.44 18.94
CA PHE A 176 13.83 -0.93 18.56
C PHE A 176 15.01 -1.45 19.40
N ALA A 177 16.11 -0.69 19.45
CA ALA A 177 17.31 -1.07 20.20
C ALA A 177 17.05 -1.21 21.71
N ARG A 178 16.25 -0.30 22.28
CA ARG A 178 15.92 -0.31 23.72
C ARG A 178 15.02 -1.46 24.15
N ARG A 179 14.04 -1.82 23.31
CA ARG A 179 13.12 -2.93 23.60
C ARG A 179 13.79 -4.29 23.60
N ARG A 180 15.01 -4.39 23.04
CA ARG A 180 15.79 -5.64 22.94
C ARG A 180 14.95 -6.78 22.36
N VAL A 181 14.15 -6.47 21.34
CA VAL A 181 13.31 -7.46 20.65
C VAL A 181 14.14 -8.59 20.02
N SER A 182 15.42 -8.32 19.76
CA SER A 182 16.45 -9.29 19.45
C SER A 182 17.77 -8.91 20.14
N PRO A 183 18.55 -9.88 20.63
CA PRO A 183 19.91 -9.63 21.11
C PRO A 183 20.95 -9.55 19.98
N LYS A 184 20.60 -9.94 18.74
CA LYS A 184 21.52 -10.02 17.60
C LYS A 184 21.42 -8.81 16.68
N VAL A 185 20.19 -8.37 16.38
CA VAL A 185 19.91 -7.36 15.36
C VAL A 185 20.54 -6.02 15.70
N ARG A 186 21.30 -5.49 14.74
CA ARG A 186 21.88 -4.14 14.79
C ARG A 186 21.02 -3.21 13.96
N TYR A 187 20.64 -2.07 14.53
CA TYR A 187 19.83 -1.07 13.84
C TYR A 187 20.71 0.11 13.44
N VAL A 188 20.79 0.41 12.14
CA VAL A 188 21.65 1.46 11.62
C VAL A 188 20.84 2.48 10.85
N LEU A 189 20.80 3.72 11.34
CA LEU A 189 20.19 4.87 10.67
C LEU A 189 21.22 5.49 9.73
N VAL A 190 20.84 5.77 8.48
CA VAL A 190 21.77 6.25 7.46
C VAL A 190 21.23 7.47 6.71
N HIS A 191 22.09 8.48 6.54
CA HIS A 191 21.96 9.53 5.52
C HIS A 191 23.11 9.40 4.51
N PRO A 192 22.89 8.86 3.30
CA PRO A 192 23.98 8.68 2.32
C PRO A 192 24.44 10.00 1.67
N GLY A 193 23.63 11.05 1.79
CA GLY A 193 23.85 12.36 1.19
C GLY A 193 22.68 12.70 0.26
N VAL A 194 22.79 13.85 -0.41
CA VAL A 194 21.89 14.18 -1.51
C VAL A 194 22.34 13.40 -2.74
N VAL A 195 21.48 12.47 -3.20
CA VAL A 195 21.75 11.56 -4.32
C VAL A 195 20.81 11.89 -5.45
N ASN A 196 21.29 11.85 -6.70
CA ASN A 196 20.50 12.23 -7.87
C ASN A 196 19.18 11.44 -7.95
N THR A 197 19.19 10.16 -7.57
CA THR A 197 18.01 9.29 -7.57
C THR A 197 17.17 9.32 -6.29
N GLY A 198 17.57 10.10 -5.26
CA GLY A 198 16.89 10.20 -3.97
C GLY A 198 15.60 11.02 -3.98
N PHE A 199 15.25 11.62 -5.11
CA PHE A 199 14.10 12.51 -5.31
C PHE A 199 12.99 11.83 -6.09
N SER A 200 12.44 10.74 -5.55
CA SER A 200 11.15 10.23 -6.02
C SER A 200 10.04 11.08 -5.42
N GLY A 201 9.12 11.60 -6.24
CA GLY A 201 8.00 12.38 -5.72
C GLY A 201 7.01 12.87 -6.76
N GLU A 202 5.90 13.38 -6.25
CA GLU A 202 4.95 14.27 -6.93
C GLU A 202 5.30 15.71 -6.56
N TYR A 203 5.53 16.55 -7.58
CA TYR A 203 6.03 17.91 -7.41
C TYR A 203 5.11 18.90 -8.12
N ASP A 204 4.86 20.05 -7.49
CA ASP A 204 4.41 21.22 -8.23
C ASP A 204 5.53 21.76 -9.14
N ALA A 205 5.19 22.73 -9.99
CA ALA A 205 6.15 23.28 -10.96
C ALA A 205 7.37 23.94 -10.30
N ALA A 206 7.19 24.59 -9.15
CA ALA A 206 8.27 25.26 -8.43
C ALA A 206 9.25 24.25 -7.82
N THR A 207 8.72 23.24 -7.12
CA THR A 207 9.48 22.17 -6.49
C THR A 207 10.20 21.31 -7.54
N ALA A 208 9.54 21.05 -8.68
CA ALA A 208 10.17 20.32 -9.78
C ALA A 208 11.41 21.05 -10.32
N ALA A 209 11.33 22.38 -10.51
CA ALA A 209 12.44 23.19 -10.98
C ALA A 209 13.60 23.26 -9.96
N GLU A 210 13.29 23.26 -8.66
CA GLU A 210 14.30 23.19 -7.60
C GLU A 210 15.00 21.83 -7.57
N ILE A 211 14.24 20.74 -7.68
CA ILE A 211 14.78 19.38 -7.68
C ILE A 211 15.71 19.14 -8.86
N GLU A 212 15.40 19.65 -10.05
CA GLU A 212 16.32 19.57 -11.19
C GLU A 212 17.66 20.26 -10.92
N LYS A 213 17.65 21.41 -10.23
CA LYS A 213 18.90 22.08 -9.81
C LYS A 213 19.67 21.25 -8.79
N ILE A 214 18.96 20.63 -7.84
CA ILE A 214 19.58 19.78 -6.83
C ILE A 214 20.19 18.52 -7.49
N ARG A 215 19.49 17.89 -8.44
CA ARG A 215 19.98 16.72 -9.19
C ARG A 215 21.30 17.01 -9.91
N ALA A 216 21.47 18.22 -10.47
CA ALA A 216 22.69 18.62 -11.17
C ALA A 216 23.95 18.67 -10.29
N THR A 217 23.78 18.78 -8.96
CA THR A 217 24.89 18.84 -7.99
C THR A 217 24.92 17.63 -7.05
N ALA A 218 24.01 16.68 -7.25
CA ALA A 218 23.86 15.52 -6.40
C ALA A 218 24.94 14.46 -6.68
N ARG A 219 25.29 13.69 -5.65
CA ARG A 219 26.29 12.63 -5.78
C ARG A 219 25.78 11.49 -6.68
N PRO A 220 26.68 10.82 -7.43
CA PRO A 220 26.36 9.55 -8.09
C PRO A 220 25.83 8.51 -7.10
N VAL A 221 24.91 7.66 -7.56
CA VAL A 221 24.28 6.66 -6.69
C VAL A 221 25.27 5.59 -6.24
N GLU A 222 26.27 5.31 -7.07
CA GLU A 222 27.35 4.36 -6.83
C GLU A 222 28.17 4.75 -5.59
N ASP A 223 28.53 6.04 -5.47
CA ASP A 223 29.28 6.53 -4.31
C ASP A 223 28.42 6.61 -3.04
N ALA A 224 27.11 6.82 -3.22
CA ALA A 224 26.16 6.95 -2.13
C ALA A 224 25.87 5.61 -1.45
N ILE A 225 25.95 4.49 -2.19
CA ILE A 225 25.72 3.17 -1.60
C ILE A 225 26.93 2.65 -0.82
N VAL A 226 28.15 3.13 -1.06
CA VAL A 226 29.39 2.58 -0.46
C VAL A 226 29.29 2.43 1.07
N PRO A 227 28.88 3.45 1.85
CA PRO A 227 28.72 3.29 3.30
C PRO A 227 27.64 2.27 3.67
N ILE A 228 26.58 2.16 2.86
CA ILE A 228 25.47 1.23 3.12
C ILE A 228 25.92 -0.22 2.89
N VAL A 229 26.62 -0.50 1.79
CA VAL A 229 27.16 -1.86 1.55
C VAL A 229 28.18 -2.23 2.61
N ASP A 230 29.04 -1.31 3.04
CA ASP A 230 30.00 -1.59 4.11
C ASP A 230 29.30 -1.97 5.43
N ILE A 231 28.23 -1.27 5.81
CA ILE A 231 27.40 -1.62 6.98
C ILE A 231 26.75 -3.01 6.81
N LEU A 232 26.32 -3.36 5.59
CA LEU A 232 25.71 -4.67 5.30
C LEU A 232 26.73 -5.81 5.40
N ASP A 233 27.97 -5.57 4.99
CA ASP A 233 29.06 -6.55 5.03
C ASP A 233 29.71 -6.64 6.42
N HIS A 234 29.75 -5.51 7.14
CA HIS A 234 30.36 -5.36 8.46
C HIS A 234 29.43 -4.62 9.43
N PRO A 235 28.35 -5.28 9.91
CA PRO A 235 27.43 -4.66 10.86
C PRO A 235 28.15 -4.14 12.12
N PRO A 236 27.80 -2.94 12.62
CA PRO A 236 28.41 -2.40 13.84
C PRO A 236 28.06 -3.26 15.06
N THR A 237 28.86 -3.17 16.11
CA THR A 237 28.60 -3.91 17.35
C THR A 237 27.54 -3.26 18.23
N GLU A 238 27.32 -1.95 18.11
CA GLU A 238 26.34 -1.25 18.93
C GLU A 238 24.90 -1.61 18.51
N PRO A 239 23.95 -1.73 19.45
CA PRO A 239 22.55 -2.01 19.13
C PRO A 239 21.90 -0.97 18.20
N LEU A 240 22.32 0.29 18.33
CA LEU A 240 21.92 1.41 17.49
C LEU A 240 23.16 2.17 17.03
N THR A 241 23.23 2.50 15.75
CA THR A 241 24.25 3.38 15.18
C THR A 241 23.57 4.35 14.20
N ALA A 242 24.06 5.59 14.12
CA ALA A 242 23.60 6.56 13.13
C ALA A 242 24.79 7.07 12.31
N VAL A 243 24.68 7.04 10.99
CA VAL A 243 25.75 7.40 10.05
C VAL A 243 25.25 8.44 9.06
N VAL A 244 25.94 9.60 9.01
CA VAL A 244 25.66 10.69 8.08
C VAL A 244 26.85 10.87 7.17
N GLN A 245 26.66 10.57 5.87
CA GLN A 245 27.68 10.67 4.83
C GLN A 245 29.01 9.97 5.21
N GLY A 246 28.88 8.76 5.76
CA GLY A 246 30.02 7.95 6.19
C GLY A 246 30.60 8.30 7.58
N ARG A 247 30.05 9.29 8.28
CA ARG A 247 30.48 9.67 9.64
C ARG A 247 29.45 9.23 10.67
N THR A 248 29.88 8.52 11.70
CA THR A 248 29.02 8.19 12.84
C THR A 248 28.69 9.43 13.65
N ILE A 249 27.43 9.58 14.04
CA ILE A 249 26.94 10.64 14.94
C ILE A 249 26.50 10.07 16.28
N ASP A 250 26.46 10.92 17.31
CA ASP A 250 26.03 10.53 18.65
C ASP A 250 24.52 10.22 18.69
N VAL A 251 24.18 9.03 19.20
CA VAL A 251 22.80 8.54 19.36
C VAL A 251 22.26 8.72 20.78
N HIS A 252 22.96 9.48 21.63
CA HIS A 252 22.55 9.80 23.00
C HIS A 252 22.05 11.24 23.16
N GLY A 253 22.07 12.03 22.08
CA GLY A 253 21.57 13.40 22.06
C GLY A 253 20.04 13.52 21.96
N PRO A 254 19.50 14.75 21.99
CA PRO A 254 18.05 15.01 22.03
C PRO A 254 17.26 14.42 20.86
N ALA A 255 17.86 14.27 19.68
CA ALA A 255 17.21 13.64 18.52
C ALA A 255 16.82 12.16 18.75
N PHE A 256 17.42 11.52 19.77
CA PHE A 256 17.30 10.10 20.07
C PHE A 256 16.65 9.86 21.44
N ASP A 257 15.71 10.73 21.83
CA ASP A 257 15.05 10.69 23.13
C ASP A 257 14.28 9.38 23.37
N ALA A 258 14.63 8.70 24.47
CA ALA A 258 14.06 7.42 24.86
C ALA A 258 12.57 7.49 25.23
N ALA A 259 12.14 8.56 25.91
CA ALA A 259 10.75 8.72 26.34
C ALA A 259 9.85 9.01 25.13
N LEU A 260 10.33 9.82 24.18
CA LEU A 260 9.63 10.06 22.92
C LEU A 260 9.56 8.78 22.06
N ALA A 261 10.62 7.97 22.03
CA ALA A 261 10.58 6.67 21.36
C ALA A 261 9.54 5.72 21.96
N ASP A 262 9.39 5.72 23.29
CA ASP A 262 8.39 4.90 23.98
C ASP A 262 6.97 5.39 23.74
N ARG A 263 6.76 6.71 23.73
CA ARG A 263 5.48 7.32 23.32
C ARG A 263 5.12 6.93 21.89
N LEU A 264 6.05 7.11 20.94
CA LEU A 264 5.82 6.83 19.53
C LEU A 264 5.44 5.36 19.31
N TYR A 265 6.11 4.43 19.99
CA TYR A 265 5.76 3.02 19.92
C TYR A 265 4.33 2.74 20.42
N ALA A 266 3.92 3.33 21.56
CA ALA A 266 2.58 3.14 22.12
C ALA A 266 1.49 3.70 21.18
N GLU A 267 1.70 4.90 20.63
CA GLU A 267 0.77 5.50 19.66
C GLU A 267 0.70 4.69 18.36
N THR A 268 1.85 4.22 17.87
CA THR A 268 1.93 3.42 16.64
C THR A 268 1.25 2.06 16.78
N THR A 269 1.47 1.37 17.90
CA THR A 269 0.81 0.07 18.14
C THR A 269 -0.70 0.22 18.32
N THR A 270 -1.15 1.29 18.97
CA THR A 270 -2.57 1.62 19.09
C THR A 270 -3.20 1.89 17.71
N LEU A 271 -2.56 2.73 16.88
CA LEU A 271 -3.00 3.02 15.51
C LEU A 271 -3.04 1.75 14.65
N LEU A 272 -1.99 0.93 14.68
CA LEU A 272 -1.95 -0.31 13.89
C LEU A 272 -3.01 -1.32 14.34
N GLY A 273 -3.36 -1.32 15.64
CA GLY A 273 -4.47 -2.09 16.19
C GLY A 273 -5.83 -1.60 15.70
N SER A 274 -6.06 -0.28 15.69
CA SER A 274 -7.32 0.29 15.18
C SER A 274 -7.48 0.06 13.67
N LEU A 275 -6.40 0.20 12.89
CA LEU A 275 -6.40 -0.11 11.45
C LEU A 275 -6.66 -1.59 11.17
N ALA A 276 -6.18 -2.50 12.02
CA ALA A 276 -6.50 -3.92 11.90
C ALA A 276 -8.00 -4.17 12.15
N SER A 277 -8.60 -3.50 13.13
CA SER A 277 -10.04 -3.60 13.42
C SER A 277 -10.90 -2.95 12.33
N ALA A 278 -10.49 -1.80 11.79
CA ALA A 278 -11.19 -1.10 10.72
C ALA A 278 -11.13 -1.88 9.39
N ALA A 279 -10.00 -2.52 9.10
CA ALA A 279 -9.84 -3.41 7.94
C ALA A 279 -10.67 -4.70 8.02
N MET A 280 -11.37 -4.96 9.12
CA MET A 280 -12.33 -6.07 9.25
C MET A 280 -13.78 -5.67 8.92
N GLY A 281 -14.01 -4.46 8.35
CA GLY A 281 -15.34 -3.96 8.03
C GLY A 281 -15.43 -3.28 6.66
N VAL A 282 -16.66 -2.86 6.33
CA VAL A 282 -16.96 -2.05 5.14
C VAL A 282 -17.30 -0.64 5.60
N SER A 283 -16.49 0.34 5.19
CA SER A 283 -16.74 1.76 5.44
C SER A 283 -17.94 2.23 4.60
N PRO A 284 -18.99 2.86 5.19
CA PRO A 284 -20.14 3.35 4.44
C PRO A 284 -19.76 4.36 3.34
N ASP A 285 -18.83 5.28 3.62
CA ASP A 285 -18.41 6.28 2.64
C ASP A 285 -17.59 5.66 1.51
N ARG A 286 -16.73 4.69 1.84
CA ARG A 286 -15.97 3.97 0.81
C ARG A 286 -16.86 3.09 -0.04
N LEU A 287 -17.87 2.44 0.57
CA LEU A 287 -18.89 1.70 -0.16
C LEU A 287 -19.64 2.58 -1.16
N ARG A 288 -20.05 3.79 -0.76
CA ARG A 288 -20.70 4.75 -1.67
C ARG A 288 -19.78 5.15 -2.82
N GLN A 289 -18.51 5.47 -2.55
CA GLN A 289 -17.53 5.77 -3.59
C GLN A 289 -17.36 4.62 -4.60
N VAL A 290 -17.29 3.40 -4.10
CA VAL A 290 -17.16 2.19 -4.92
C VAL A 290 -18.41 1.98 -5.76
N LEU A 291 -19.60 2.14 -5.17
CA LEU A 291 -20.88 2.10 -5.88
C LEU A 291 -21.04 3.23 -6.90
N ASP A 292 -20.38 4.37 -6.73
CA ASP A 292 -20.38 5.48 -7.69
C ASP A 292 -19.36 5.27 -8.83
N ALA A 293 -18.33 4.46 -8.60
CA ALA A 293 -17.35 4.07 -9.62
C ALA A 293 -17.86 2.95 -10.55
N PRO A 294 -17.26 2.74 -11.73
CA PRO A 294 -17.60 1.66 -12.69
C PRO A 294 -17.27 0.22 -12.21
N VAL A 295 -17.57 -0.12 -10.96
CA VAL A 295 -17.34 -1.47 -10.40
C VAL A 295 -18.41 -2.45 -10.87
N PHE A 296 -18.05 -3.68 -11.25
CA PHE A 296 -19.05 -4.69 -11.55
C PHE A 296 -19.59 -5.35 -10.28
N GLY A 297 -20.91 -5.57 -10.22
CA GLY A 297 -21.54 -6.32 -9.13
C GLY A 297 -21.83 -7.75 -9.56
N THR A 298 -21.49 -8.73 -8.72
CA THR A 298 -21.98 -10.11 -8.87
C THR A 298 -23.21 -10.30 -8.00
N VAL A 299 -24.37 -10.48 -8.63
CA VAL A 299 -25.65 -10.66 -7.96
C VAL A 299 -25.96 -12.15 -7.85
N ALA A 300 -26.30 -12.62 -6.65
CA ALA A 300 -26.83 -13.97 -6.42
C ALA A 300 -28.31 -13.88 -6.01
N THR A 301 -29.15 -14.65 -6.69
CA THR A 301 -30.58 -14.85 -6.40
C THR A 301 -30.84 -16.32 -6.13
N VAL A 302 -31.94 -16.66 -5.46
CA VAL A 302 -32.30 -18.06 -5.15
C VAL A 302 -33.06 -18.67 -6.33
N ASP A 303 -32.69 -19.85 -6.81
CA ASP A 303 -33.42 -20.63 -7.81
C ASP A 303 -34.57 -21.46 -7.17
N PRO A 304 -35.56 -21.96 -7.95
CA PRO A 304 -36.68 -22.72 -7.41
C PRO A 304 -36.28 -23.99 -6.63
N ASP A 305 -35.11 -24.56 -6.93
CA ASP A 305 -34.51 -25.71 -6.24
C ASP A 305 -33.69 -25.30 -4.99
N GLY A 306 -33.64 -24.00 -4.68
CA GLY A 306 -32.85 -23.44 -3.59
C GLY A 306 -31.39 -23.14 -3.96
N GLY A 307 -30.95 -23.48 -5.18
CA GLY A 307 -29.59 -23.21 -5.64
C GLY A 307 -29.31 -21.71 -5.85
N PRO A 308 -28.05 -21.26 -5.75
CA PRO A 308 -27.70 -19.88 -6.07
C PRO A 308 -27.59 -19.67 -7.59
N HIS A 309 -28.33 -18.73 -8.13
CA HIS A 309 -28.17 -18.24 -9.50
C HIS A 309 -27.41 -16.91 -9.50
N GLN A 310 -26.18 -16.94 -10.04
CA GLN A 310 -25.27 -15.79 -10.06
C GLN A 310 -25.15 -15.16 -11.46
N SER A 311 -25.00 -13.84 -11.51
CA SER A 311 -24.63 -13.13 -12.73
C SER A 311 -23.97 -11.78 -12.44
N VAL A 312 -23.13 -11.33 -13.36
CA VAL A 312 -22.49 -10.01 -13.31
C VAL A 312 -23.43 -8.93 -13.87
N VAL A 313 -23.52 -7.79 -13.20
CA VAL A 313 -24.36 -6.64 -13.58
C VAL A 313 -23.62 -5.31 -13.40
N TRP A 314 -24.06 -4.29 -14.12
CA TRP A 314 -23.79 -2.90 -13.75
C TRP A 314 -24.65 -2.51 -12.55
N VAL A 315 -24.07 -1.75 -11.64
CA VAL A 315 -24.70 -1.29 -10.40
C VAL A 315 -24.64 0.22 -10.29
N GLY A 316 -25.66 0.78 -9.67
CA GLY A 316 -25.72 2.15 -9.21
C GLY A 316 -26.24 2.17 -7.78
N ARG A 317 -26.57 3.35 -7.27
CA ARG A 317 -27.17 3.52 -5.96
C ARG A 317 -28.21 4.63 -5.94
N ASP A 318 -29.10 4.53 -4.97
CA ASP A 318 -29.94 5.64 -4.51
C ASP A 318 -29.85 5.69 -2.98
N GLY A 319 -29.24 6.75 -2.44
CA GLY A 319 -28.79 6.77 -1.05
C GLY A 319 -27.81 5.63 -0.77
N ASP A 320 -28.21 4.73 0.12
CA ASP A 320 -27.48 3.52 0.52
C ASP A 320 -28.01 2.23 -0.15
N ASP A 321 -29.10 2.32 -0.92
CA ASP A 321 -29.65 1.18 -1.65
C ASP A 321 -28.87 0.93 -2.93
N VAL A 322 -28.64 -0.34 -3.26
CA VAL A 322 -28.01 -0.73 -4.53
C VAL A 322 -29.07 -0.88 -5.61
N LEU A 323 -28.82 -0.27 -6.76
CA LEU A 323 -29.72 -0.35 -7.92
C LEU A 323 -29.08 -1.13 -9.06
N PHE A 324 -29.86 -1.98 -9.71
CA PHE A 324 -29.50 -2.55 -11.02
C PHE A 324 -30.75 -2.81 -11.87
N ALA A 325 -30.57 -2.85 -13.18
CA ALA A 325 -31.65 -3.13 -14.13
C ALA A 325 -31.60 -4.59 -14.61
N VAL A 326 -32.75 -5.24 -14.70
CA VAL A 326 -32.89 -6.58 -15.28
C VAL A 326 -33.99 -6.61 -16.34
N ALA A 327 -33.84 -7.46 -17.35
CA ALA A 327 -34.94 -7.73 -18.28
C ALA A 327 -36.14 -8.35 -17.53
N THR A 328 -37.33 -7.84 -17.82
CA THR A 328 -38.60 -8.37 -17.30
C THR A 328 -38.79 -9.80 -17.77
N GLY A 329 -39.18 -10.72 -16.87
CA GLY A 329 -39.30 -12.15 -17.16
C GLY A 329 -37.97 -12.93 -17.13
N SER A 330 -36.84 -12.26 -16.89
CA SER A 330 -35.54 -12.94 -16.74
C SER A 330 -35.54 -13.91 -15.56
N ARG A 331 -34.58 -14.85 -15.53
CA ARG A 331 -34.42 -15.78 -14.39
C ARG A 331 -34.27 -15.04 -13.06
N LYS A 332 -33.46 -13.97 -13.04
CA LYS A 332 -33.28 -13.11 -11.87
C LYS A 332 -34.58 -12.44 -11.42
N GLU A 333 -35.33 -11.83 -12.34
CA GLU A 333 -36.59 -11.15 -12.00
C GLU A 333 -37.62 -12.13 -11.44
N ARG A 334 -37.79 -13.30 -12.07
CA ARG A 334 -38.65 -14.38 -11.56
C ARG A 334 -38.20 -14.93 -10.21
N ASN A 335 -36.89 -15.02 -9.98
CA ASN A 335 -36.34 -15.44 -8.70
C ASN A 335 -36.67 -14.42 -7.61
N LEU A 336 -36.36 -13.14 -7.84
CA LEU A 336 -36.60 -12.06 -6.88
C LEU A 336 -38.08 -11.84 -6.56
N ARG A 337 -38.95 -12.05 -7.55
CA ARG A 337 -40.40 -11.98 -7.36
C ARG A 337 -40.93 -13.13 -6.48
N ARG A 338 -40.27 -14.28 -6.49
CA ARG A 338 -40.60 -15.46 -5.66
C ARG A 338 -39.96 -15.38 -4.27
N ASP A 339 -38.69 -14.98 -4.21
CA ASP A 339 -37.89 -14.88 -3.00
C ASP A 339 -37.05 -13.59 -3.09
N PRO A 340 -37.35 -12.56 -2.28
CA PRO A 340 -36.70 -11.26 -2.40
C PRO A 340 -35.26 -11.27 -1.89
N ARG A 341 -34.78 -12.36 -1.27
CA ARG A 341 -33.41 -12.43 -0.75
C ARG A 341 -32.39 -12.40 -1.88
N VAL A 342 -31.40 -11.52 -1.73
CA VAL A 342 -30.37 -11.27 -2.72
C VAL A 342 -29.05 -10.95 -2.04
N SER A 343 -27.95 -11.33 -2.68
CA SER A 343 -26.62 -10.80 -2.32
C SER A 343 -25.96 -10.13 -3.51
N VAL A 344 -25.27 -9.01 -3.27
CA VAL A 344 -24.46 -8.30 -4.25
C VAL A 344 -23.01 -8.27 -3.75
N LEU A 345 -22.11 -8.88 -4.50
CA LEU A 345 -20.67 -8.79 -4.25
C LEU A 345 -20.06 -7.72 -5.16
N LEU A 346 -19.43 -6.73 -4.55
CA LEU A 346 -18.64 -5.70 -5.23
C LEU A 346 -17.15 -6.01 -5.04
N SER A 347 -16.39 -6.03 -6.13
CA SER A 347 -14.94 -6.26 -6.11
C SER A 347 -14.29 -5.28 -7.08
N PRO A 348 -13.70 -4.17 -6.60
CA PRO A 348 -12.97 -3.24 -7.45
C PRO A 348 -11.83 -3.95 -8.20
N PRO A 349 -11.68 -3.76 -9.53
CA PRO A 349 -10.71 -4.51 -10.33
C PRO A 349 -9.26 -4.10 -10.05
N ASP A 350 -9.06 -2.88 -9.56
CA ASP A 350 -7.78 -2.31 -9.12
C ASP A 350 -7.37 -2.74 -7.70
N GLU A 351 -8.31 -3.28 -6.93
CA GLU A 351 -8.10 -3.75 -5.56
C GLU A 351 -8.64 -5.18 -5.36
N PRO A 352 -7.99 -6.23 -5.92
CA PRO A 352 -8.56 -7.57 -6.03
C PRO A 352 -8.82 -8.31 -4.69
N TYR A 353 -8.34 -7.77 -3.58
CA TYR A 353 -8.56 -8.31 -2.23
C TYR A 353 -9.48 -7.44 -1.37
N THR A 354 -10.01 -6.36 -1.96
CA THR A 354 -10.98 -5.45 -1.37
C THR A 354 -12.36 -5.83 -1.93
N TYR A 355 -13.35 -6.01 -1.05
CA TYR A 355 -14.70 -6.35 -1.47
C TYR A 355 -15.75 -5.97 -0.43
N ALA A 356 -16.98 -5.74 -0.90
CA ALA A 356 -18.16 -5.73 -0.05
C ALA A 356 -19.17 -6.75 -0.54
N ALA A 357 -19.58 -7.65 0.35
CA ALA A 357 -20.72 -8.53 0.17
C ALA A 357 -21.92 -7.93 0.91
N ILE A 358 -22.87 -7.44 0.12
CA ILE A 358 -24.12 -6.84 0.58
C ILE A 358 -25.19 -7.93 0.55
N TYR A 359 -25.79 -8.22 1.70
CA TYR A 359 -26.92 -9.13 1.84
C TYR A 359 -28.16 -8.31 2.18
N GLY A 360 -29.25 -8.59 1.50
CA GLY A 360 -30.49 -7.88 1.77
C GLY A 360 -31.67 -8.40 0.96
N THR A 361 -32.69 -7.54 0.84
CA THR A 361 -33.93 -7.82 0.13
C THR A 361 -34.12 -6.90 -1.06
N ALA A 362 -34.64 -7.43 -2.16
CA ALA A 362 -34.90 -6.69 -3.36
C ALA A 362 -36.37 -6.28 -3.49
N THR A 363 -36.63 -5.03 -3.87
CA THR A 363 -37.92 -4.57 -4.39
C THR A 363 -37.84 -4.35 -5.89
N LEU A 364 -38.91 -4.69 -6.59
CA LEU A 364 -39.02 -4.62 -8.04
C LEU A 364 -39.94 -3.46 -8.44
N HIS A 365 -39.47 -2.61 -9.35
CA HIS A 365 -40.26 -1.51 -9.91
C HIS A 365 -40.31 -1.67 -11.43
N SER A 366 -41.53 -1.71 -11.98
CA SER A 366 -41.78 -1.85 -13.42
C SER A 366 -41.53 -0.56 -14.21
N GLU A 367 -41.49 0.58 -13.53
CA GLU A 367 -41.20 1.88 -14.14
C GLU A 367 -39.72 2.25 -13.97
N GLY A 368 -39.16 3.02 -14.90
CA GLY A 368 -37.81 3.57 -14.77
C GLY A 368 -36.67 2.66 -15.23
N GLY A 369 -36.94 1.43 -15.66
CA GLY A 369 -35.89 0.44 -15.98
C GLY A 369 -34.99 0.84 -17.15
N HIS A 370 -35.55 1.45 -18.19
CA HIS A 370 -34.77 1.95 -19.32
C HIS A 370 -33.91 3.16 -18.93
N GLN A 371 -34.46 4.07 -18.13
CA GLN A 371 -33.76 5.24 -17.61
C GLN A 371 -32.56 4.83 -16.75
N LEU A 372 -32.75 3.84 -15.85
CA LEU A 372 -31.65 3.31 -15.04
C LEU A 372 -30.60 2.62 -15.91
N ARG A 373 -31.00 1.80 -16.90
CA ARG A 373 -30.07 1.14 -17.82
C ARG A 373 -29.20 2.16 -18.55
N ASP A 374 -29.78 3.25 -19.04
CA ASP A 374 -29.04 4.29 -19.76
C ASP A 374 -28.12 5.08 -18.83
N ALA A 375 -28.56 5.42 -17.60
CA ALA A 375 -27.70 6.05 -16.60
C ALA A 375 -26.49 5.17 -16.24
N LEU A 376 -26.70 3.86 -16.09
CA LEU A 376 -25.62 2.89 -15.88
C LEU A 376 -24.72 2.78 -17.11
N ALA A 377 -25.27 2.76 -18.33
CA ALA A 377 -24.44 2.74 -19.54
C ALA A 377 -23.50 3.95 -19.62
N VAL A 378 -24.02 5.14 -19.34
CA VAL A 378 -23.22 6.38 -19.31
C VAL A 378 -22.15 6.30 -18.24
N LYS A 379 -22.50 5.84 -17.03
CA LYS A 379 -21.53 5.65 -15.94
C LYS A 379 -20.36 4.73 -16.33
N TYR A 380 -20.64 3.61 -16.98
CA TYR A 380 -19.61 2.59 -17.26
C TYR A 380 -18.85 2.82 -18.57
N THR A 381 -19.47 3.48 -19.55
CA THR A 381 -18.93 3.57 -20.92
C THR A 381 -18.84 4.98 -21.48
N GLY A 382 -19.40 5.98 -20.78
CA GLY A 382 -19.51 7.36 -21.26
C GLY A 382 -20.58 7.57 -22.34
N LYS A 383 -21.35 6.53 -22.70
CA LYS A 383 -22.36 6.55 -23.76
C LYS A 383 -23.68 5.96 -23.26
N THR A 384 -24.80 6.37 -23.86
CA THR A 384 -26.08 5.71 -23.60
C THR A 384 -26.04 4.24 -24.07
N TYR A 385 -26.98 3.40 -23.60
CA TYR A 385 -26.95 1.98 -23.95
C TYR A 385 -27.03 1.75 -25.46
N ALA A 386 -27.88 2.54 -26.15
CA ALA A 386 -28.06 2.46 -27.59
C ALA A 386 -26.81 2.87 -28.37
N GLU A 387 -26.10 3.92 -27.94
CA GLU A 387 -24.87 4.39 -28.57
C GLU A 387 -23.68 3.44 -28.33
N GLY A 388 -23.61 2.83 -27.15
CA GLY A 388 -22.53 1.92 -26.76
C GLY A 388 -22.70 0.50 -27.28
N ASN A 389 -23.93 0.06 -27.59
CA ASN A 389 -24.25 -1.31 -27.95
C ASN A 389 -25.25 -1.39 -29.11
N ALA A 390 -24.98 -0.74 -30.24
CA ALA A 390 -25.90 -0.63 -31.37
C ALA A 390 -26.55 -1.96 -31.80
N ASP A 391 -25.76 -3.04 -31.92
CA ASP A 391 -26.26 -4.37 -32.28
C ASP A 391 -27.15 -5.01 -31.19
N ALA A 392 -26.80 -4.82 -29.92
CA ALA A 392 -27.61 -5.34 -28.81
C ALA A 392 -28.86 -4.50 -28.60
N ALA A 393 -28.80 -3.18 -28.82
CA ALA A 393 -29.96 -2.30 -28.77
C ALA A 393 -30.95 -2.61 -29.90
N ALA A 394 -30.48 -2.96 -31.10
CA ALA A 394 -31.35 -3.41 -32.19
C ALA A 394 -32.09 -4.73 -31.85
N ARG A 395 -31.45 -5.63 -31.08
CA ARG A 395 -32.01 -6.96 -30.74
C ARG A 395 -32.80 -7.00 -29.44
N TYR A 396 -32.40 -6.20 -28.46
CA TYR A 396 -32.89 -6.26 -27.08
C TYR A 396 -33.29 -4.89 -26.52
N GLY A 397 -33.25 -3.82 -27.33
CA GLY A 397 -33.55 -2.45 -26.89
C GLY A 397 -34.97 -2.26 -26.38
N ASN A 398 -35.93 -2.97 -26.99
CA ASN A 398 -37.36 -2.96 -26.65
C ASN A 398 -37.75 -3.96 -25.55
N VAL A 399 -36.79 -4.69 -24.98
CA VAL A 399 -37.08 -5.58 -23.86
C VAL A 399 -37.41 -4.71 -22.65
N GLU A 400 -38.61 -4.86 -22.12
CA GLU A 400 -39.06 -4.20 -20.90
C GLU A 400 -38.06 -4.44 -19.76
N MET A 401 -37.65 -3.37 -19.09
CA MET A 401 -36.66 -3.42 -18.02
C MET A 401 -37.31 -3.17 -16.67
N THR A 402 -37.01 -4.02 -15.69
CA THR A 402 -37.40 -3.86 -14.30
C THR A 402 -36.24 -3.28 -13.49
N VAL A 403 -36.50 -2.25 -12.69
CA VAL A 403 -35.56 -1.75 -11.69
C VAL A 403 -35.58 -2.66 -10.48
N VAL A 404 -34.40 -3.11 -10.07
CA VAL A 404 -34.20 -3.82 -8.81
C VAL A 404 -33.52 -2.87 -7.84
N ARG A 405 -34.17 -2.62 -6.70
CA ARG A 405 -33.60 -1.90 -5.56
C ARG A 405 -33.29 -2.90 -4.45
N VAL A 406 -32.04 -2.93 -4.00
CA VAL A 406 -31.60 -3.80 -2.90
C VAL A 406 -31.37 -2.94 -1.68
N THR A 407 -32.18 -3.17 -0.65
CA THR A 407 -31.96 -2.59 0.67
C THR A 407 -31.07 -3.52 1.47
N ALA A 408 -29.93 -2.99 1.93
CA ALA A 408 -28.94 -3.75 2.66
C ALA A 408 -29.43 -4.05 4.08
N GLU A 409 -29.38 -5.32 4.47
CA GLU A 409 -29.65 -5.79 5.85
C GLU A 409 -28.34 -6.11 6.58
N ARG A 410 -27.34 -6.60 5.84
CA ARG A 410 -26.04 -6.95 6.38
C ARG A 410 -24.97 -6.74 5.33
N ILE A 411 -23.90 -6.05 5.70
CA ILE A 411 -22.75 -5.80 4.83
C ILE A 411 -21.52 -6.39 5.51
N VAL A 412 -20.75 -7.19 4.77
CA VAL A 412 -19.49 -7.77 5.25
C VAL A 412 -18.43 -7.65 4.18
N GLY A 413 -17.18 -7.69 4.59
CA GLY A 413 -16.05 -7.64 3.68
C GLY A 413 -14.98 -6.72 4.22
N ARG A 414 -14.18 -6.22 3.29
CA ARG A 414 -13.05 -5.34 3.52
C ARG A 414 -13.11 -4.30 2.42
N LEU A 415 -13.79 -3.19 2.69
CA LEU A 415 -14.02 -2.12 1.72
C LEU A 415 -13.88 -0.75 2.35
#